data_AF-A0A6P0M5E8-F1
#
_entry.id   AF-A0A6P0M5E8-F1
#
_cell.length_a   1.000
_cell.length_b   1.000
_cell.length_c   1.000
_cell.angle_alpha   90.00
_cell.angle_beta   90.00
_cell.angle_gamma   90.00
#
_symmetry.space_group_name_H-M   'P 1'
#
loop_
_entity.id
_entity.type
_entity.pdbx_description
1 polymer ?
#
loop_
_entity_poly.entity_id
_entity_poly.type
_entity_poly.pdbx_seq_one_letter_code
_entity_poly.pdbx_strand_id
1 'polypeptide(L)'
;MTENLTISNAPPAHPGMNFALLRQEGIKHIERLGGKLWTDYNTHDPGITILEQLCYAITDLSYRLDFEMKDLLAPAPGEKT
;
A
#
# COMPACT_ATOMS: atom_id res chain seq x y z
N MET A 1 36.51 -2.31 6.67
CA MET A 1 35.68 -1.13 6.98
C MET A 1 34.35 -1.66 7.49
N THR A 2 33.86 -1.16 8.61
CA THR A 2 32.60 -1.62 9.20
C THR A 2 31.46 -0.86 8.51
N GLU A 3 30.64 -1.56 7.72
CA GLU A 3 29.45 -0.99 7.11
C GLU A 3 28.42 -0.71 8.22
N ASN A 4 28.02 0.56 8.36
CA ASN A 4 26.93 0.94 9.27
C ASN A 4 25.60 0.77 8.53
N LEU A 5 24.79 -0.23 8.91
CA LEU A 5 23.44 -0.36 8.37
C LEU A 5 22.61 0.87 8.75
N THR A 6 22.14 1.59 7.74
CA THR A 6 21.23 2.74 7.89
C THR A 6 19.93 2.42 7.15
N ILE A 7 18.79 2.71 7.78
CA ILE A 7 17.49 2.60 7.10
C ILE A 7 17.37 3.78 6.13
N SER A 8 17.18 3.48 4.85
CA SER A 8 16.96 4.51 3.82
C SER A 8 15.68 5.30 4.10
N ASN A 9 15.74 6.62 3.91
CA ASN A 9 14.57 7.49 3.93
C ASN A 9 13.96 7.72 2.54
N ALA A 10 14.49 7.05 1.51
CA ALA A 10 13.95 7.15 0.16
C ALA A 10 12.54 6.54 0.10
N PRO A 11 11.63 7.10 -0.72
CA PRO A 11 10.34 6.48 -0.97
C PRO A 11 10.47 5.04 -1.48
N PRO A 12 9.49 4.17 -1.21
CA PRO A 12 9.44 2.84 -1.81
C PRO A 12 9.50 2.92 -3.33
N ALA A 13 10.22 2.00 -3.97
CA ALA A 13 10.38 1.98 -5.42
C ALA A 13 9.05 1.76 -6.15
N HIS A 14 8.17 0.93 -5.60
CA HIS A 14 6.86 0.65 -6.17
C HIS A 14 5.80 1.64 -5.63
N PRO A 15 5.07 2.37 -6.48
CA PRO A 15 4.02 3.31 -6.05
C PRO A 15 2.96 2.66 -5.15
N GLY A 16 2.66 1.39 -5.41
CA GLY A 16 1.72 0.60 -4.60
C GLY A 16 2.19 0.32 -3.18
N MET A 17 3.47 0.52 -2.85
CA MET A 17 3.99 0.44 -1.47
C MET A 17 3.99 1.81 -0.76
N ASN A 18 3.61 2.89 -1.45
CA ASN A 18 3.58 4.23 -0.88
C ASN A 18 2.17 4.55 -0.36
N PHE A 19 1.95 4.28 0.93
CA PHE A 19 0.67 4.53 1.60
C PHE A 19 0.17 5.97 1.43
N ALA A 20 1.05 6.97 1.60
CA ALA A 20 0.66 8.38 1.51
C ALA A 20 0.17 8.74 0.10
N LEU A 21 0.85 8.22 -0.93
CA LEU A 21 0.43 8.36 -2.32
C LEU A 21 -0.93 7.69 -2.56
N LEU A 22 -1.11 6.45 -2.10
CA LEU A 22 -2.38 5.72 -2.25
C LEU A 22 -3.55 6.45 -1.59
N ARG A 23 -3.35 6.97 -0.37
CA ARG A 23 -4.36 7.74 0.35
C ARG A 23 -4.73 9.02 -0.41
N GLN A 24 -3.72 9.72 -0.96
CA GLN A 24 -3.95 10.92 -1.75
C GLN A 24 -4.77 10.61 -3.02
N GLU A 25 -4.44 9.55 -3.75
CA GLU A 25 -5.20 9.14 -4.94
C GLU A 25 -6.62 8.67 -4.60
N GLY A 26 -6.77 7.97 -3.48
CA GLY A 26 -8.08 7.56 -2.95
C GLY A 26 -9.00 8.76 -2.68
N ILE A 27 -8.49 9.79 -2.00
CA ILE A 27 -9.26 11.01 -1.73
C ILE A 27 -9.64 11.70 -3.05
N LYS A 28 -8.71 11.84 -4.01
CA LYS A 28 -9.03 12.41 -5.33
C LYS A 28 -10.15 11.64 -6.04
N HIS A 29 -10.17 10.32 -5.91
CA HIS A 29 -11.25 9.50 -6.47
C HIS A 29 -12.59 9.73 -5.76
N ILE A 30 -12.60 9.80 -4.42
CA ILE A 30 -13.81 10.10 -3.64
C ILE A 30 -14.34 11.49 -4.02
N GLU A 31 -13.49 12.52 -4.06
CA GLU A 31 -13.84 13.88 -4.44
C GLU A 31 -14.48 13.94 -5.83
N ARG A 32 -13.85 13.29 -6.81
CA ARG A 32 -14.33 13.28 -8.20
C ARG A 32 -15.70 12.58 -8.35
N LEU A 33 -15.92 11.51 -7.60
CA LEU A 33 -17.11 10.66 -7.75
C LEU A 33 -18.28 11.10 -6.86
N GLY A 34 -17.99 11.57 -5.64
CA GLY A 34 -18.96 11.79 -4.58
C GLY A 34 -18.88 13.15 -3.89
N GLY A 35 -17.98 14.05 -4.31
CA GLY A 35 -17.71 15.31 -3.60
C GLY A 35 -18.87 16.31 -3.51
N LYS A 36 -19.99 16.07 -4.20
CA LYS A 36 -21.23 16.84 -4.02
C LYS A 36 -22.04 16.41 -2.79
N LEU A 37 -21.86 15.18 -2.32
CA LEU A 37 -22.62 14.58 -1.22
C LEU A 37 -21.76 14.37 0.02
N TRP A 38 -20.47 14.12 -0.17
CA TRP A 38 -19.53 13.83 0.90
C TRP A 38 -18.33 14.76 0.75
N THR A 39 -18.22 15.74 1.64
CA THR A 39 -17.21 16.82 1.55
C THR A 39 -16.20 16.82 2.70
N ASP A 40 -16.43 16.00 3.73
CA ASP A 40 -15.51 15.86 4.85
C ASP A 40 -14.56 14.69 4.58
N TYR A 41 -13.26 14.98 4.49
CA TYR A 41 -12.22 13.98 4.23
C TYR A 41 -11.20 13.92 5.38
N ASN A 42 -11.60 14.33 6.58
CA ASN A 42 -10.74 14.33 7.76
C ASN A 42 -10.62 12.95 8.41
N THR A 43 -9.62 12.78 9.27
CA THR A 43 -9.26 11.50 9.92
C THR A 43 -10.31 10.92 10.85
N HIS A 44 -11.29 11.72 11.29
CA HIS A 44 -12.38 11.25 12.14
C HIS A 44 -13.53 10.63 11.33
N ASP A 45 -13.54 10.82 10.01
CA ASP A 45 -14.57 10.27 9.14
C ASP A 45 -14.36 8.75 8.96
N PRO A 46 -15.35 7.91 9.32
CA PRO A 46 -15.22 6.46 9.21
C PRO A 46 -14.99 5.99 7.76
N GLY A 47 -15.53 6.68 6.76
CA GLY A 47 -15.28 6.37 5.35
C GLY A 47 -13.83 6.63 4.94
N ILE A 48 -13.17 7.63 5.53
CA ILE A 48 -11.74 7.86 5.35
C ILE A 48 -10.91 6.78 6.05
N THR A 49 -11.32 6.32 7.24
CA THR A 49 -10.63 5.19 7.88
C THR A 49 -10.74 3.90 7.06
N ILE A 50 -11.86 3.66 6.36
CA ILE A 50 -12.01 2.54 5.41
C ILE A 50 -11.05 2.71 4.23
N LEU A 51 -10.93 3.92 3.67
CA LEU A 51 -9.95 4.20 2.62
C LEU A 51 -8.52 3.90 3.10
N GLU A 52 -8.18 4.27 4.33
CA GLU A 52 -6.85 4.00 4.90
C GLU A 52 -6.60 2.49 5.05
N GLN A 53 -7.60 1.70 5.47
CA GLN A 53 -7.48 0.23 5.48
C GLN A 53 -7.27 -0.34 4.07
N LEU A 54 -7.95 0.19 3.06
CA LEU A 54 -7.73 -0.20 1.66
C LEU A 54 -6.30 0.14 1.21
N CYS A 55 -5.80 1.34 1.54
CA CYS A 55 -4.44 1.74 1.21
C CYS A 55 -3.39 0.83 1.87
N TYR A 56 -3.63 0.42 3.12
CA TYR A 56 -2.78 -0.56 3.81
C TYR A 56 -2.81 -1.92 3.10
N ALA A 57 -4.00 -2.42 2.73
CA ALA A 57 -4.13 -3.69 2.01
C ALA A 57 -3.40 -3.67 0.66
N ILE A 58 -3.46 -2.55 -0.09
CA ILE A 58 -2.71 -2.39 -1.35
C ILE A 58 -1.20 -2.33 -1.10
N THR A 59 -0.77 -1.69 0.00
CA THR A 59 0.64 -1.64 0.41
C THR A 59 1.19 -3.03 0.68
N ASP A 60 0.49 -3.81 1.51
CA ASP A 60 0.84 -5.20 1.83
C ASP A 60 0.80 -6.10 0.58
N LEU A 61 -0.22 -5.96 -0.27
CA LEU A 61 -0.29 -6.70 -1.52
C LEU A 61 0.89 -6.38 -2.45
N SER A 62 1.22 -5.08 -2.62
CA SER A 62 2.33 -4.65 -3.46
C SER A 62 3.67 -5.20 -2.96
N TYR A 63 3.87 -5.20 -1.64
CA TYR A 63 5.03 -5.82 -1.00
C TYR A 63 5.15 -7.31 -1.34
N ARG A 64 4.07 -8.06 -1.19
CA ARG A 64 4.05 -9.51 -1.49
C ARG A 64 4.28 -9.82 -2.96
N LEU A 65 3.80 -8.96 -3.86
CA LEU A 65 3.99 -9.12 -5.30
C LEU A 65 5.42 -8.79 -5.78
N ASP A 66 6.24 -8.15 -4.94
CA ASP A 66 7.63 -7.76 -5.27
C ASP A 66 8.65 -8.86 -4.94
N PHE A 67 8.21 -10.02 -4.47
CA PHE A 67 9.10 -11.16 -4.25
C PHE A 67 9.64 -11.72 -5.58
N GLU A 68 10.79 -12.38 -5.52
CA GLU A 68 11.38 -12.98 -6.71
C GLU A 68 10.40 -14.00 -7.33
N MET A 69 10.33 -14.05 -8.66
CA MET A 69 9.40 -14.95 -9.37
C MET A 69 9.53 -16.42 -8.94
N LYS A 70 10.74 -16.87 -8.60
CA LYS A 70 11.00 -18.24 -8.11
C LYS A 70 10.32 -18.51 -6.77
N ASP A 71 10.19 -17.49 -5.91
CA ASP A 71 9.58 -17.60 -4.59
C ASP A 71 8.05 -17.50 -4.70
N LEU A 72 7.56 -16.64 -5.61
CA LEU A 72 6.12 -16.54 -5.92
C LEU A 72 5.54 -17.82 -6.52
N LEU A 73 6.32 -18.53 -7.32
CA LEU A 73 5.92 -19.78 -7.99
C LEU A 73 6.32 -21.03 -7.21
N ALA A 74 6.98 -20.88 -6.05
CA ALA A 74 7.37 -22.02 -5.24
C ALA A 74 6.12 -22.74 -4.68
N PRO A 75 6.12 -24.07 -4.62
CA PRO A 75 5.03 -24.82 -4.00
C PRO A 75 4.96 -24.51 -2.49
N ALA A 76 3.82 -24.80 -1.88
CA ALA A 76 3.68 -24.62 -0.44
C ALA A 76 4.73 -25.49 0.30
N PRO A 77 5.28 -25.02 1.44
CA PRO A 77 6.24 -25.80 2.21
C PRO A 77 5.71 -27.20 2.53
N GLY A 78 6.42 -28.24 2.06
CA GLY A 78 6.07 -29.65 2.29
C GLY A 78 5.20 -30.29 1.19
N GLU A 79 4.74 -29.52 0.21
CA GLU A 79 4.07 -30.05 -0.98
C GLU A 79 5.13 -30.62 -1.93
N LYS A 80 5.13 -31.95 -2.11
CA LYS A 80 6.03 -32.63 -3.05
C LYS A 80 5.42 -32.54 -4.45
N THR A 81 6.14 -31.90 -5.37
CA THR A 81 5.89 -31.93 -6.82
C THR A 81 6.08 -33.32 -7.40
#